data_AF-A0A0G0H925-F1
#
_entry.id   AF-A0A0G0H925-F1
#
_cell.length_a   1.000
_cell.length_b   1.000
_cell.length_c   1.000
_cell.angle_alpha   90.00
_cell.angle_beta   90.00
_cell.angle_gamma   90.00
#
_symmetry.space_group_name_H-M   'P 1'
#
loop_
_entity.id
_entity.type
_entity.pdbx_description
1 polymer ?
#
loop_
_entity_poly.entity_id
_entity_poly.type
_entity_poly.pdbx_seq_one_letter_code
_entity_poly.pdbx_strand_id
1 'polypeptide(L)'
;MKESKAVFVISGSILLCIVRMTNSKIPSKKIKVKKIILNSFLPQIYLVPPKYANGIMSLEKNTKVFFFSDKTLQESKKDDFRFDEDYWGNIWQK
;
A
#
# COMPACT_ATOMS: atom_id res chain seq x y z
N MET A 1 -12.26 -6.82 -0.81
CA MET A 1 -10.81 -6.79 -1.07
C MET A 1 -10.38 -8.04 -1.80
N LYS A 2 -10.49 -7.99 -3.12
CA LYS A 2 -10.15 -9.06 -4.07
C LYS A 2 -9.02 -8.63 -5.02
N GLU A 3 -8.74 -7.34 -5.14
CA GLU A 3 -7.68 -6.81 -5.98
C GLU A 3 -6.29 -7.11 -5.43
N SER A 4 -5.37 -7.48 -6.31
CA SER A 4 -3.94 -7.55 -6.06
C SER A 4 -3.26 -6.36 -6.75
N LYS A 5 -2.23 -5.79 -6.12
CA LYS A 5 -1.44 -4.70 -6.72
C LYS A 5 0.03 -5.00 -6.67
N ALA A 6 0.74 -4.78 -7.78
CA ALA A 6 2.20 -4.80 -7.81
C ALA A 6 2.73 -3.37 -7.73
N VAL A 7 3.66 -3.11 -6.82
CA VAL A 7 4.25 -1.80 -6.55
C VAL A 7 5.70 -1.79 -7.01
N PHE A 8 6.06 -0.81 -7.85
CA PHE A 8 7.40 -0.67 -8.40
C PHE A 8 7.85 0.79 -8.34
N VAL A 9 9.03 1.06 -7.77
CA VAL A 9 9.58 2.42 -7.66
C VAL A 9 10.57 2.66 -8.78
N ILE A 10 10.26 3.60 -9.66
CA ILE A 10 11.10 3.93 -10.82
C ILE A 10 12.07 5.09 -10.56
N SER A 11 11.83 5.89 -9.52
CA SER A 11 12.71 6.97 -9.09
C SER A 11 12.45 7.25 -7.61
N GLY A 12 13.50 7.48 -6.83
CA GLY A 12 13.43 7.78 -5.40
C GLY A 12 13.11 6.56 -4.54
N SER A 13 12.42 6.77 -3.42
CA SER A 13 12.05 5.71 -2.48
C SER A 13 10.74 5.98 -1.74
N ILE A 14 10.08 4.90 -1.34
CA ILE A 14 8.83 4.93 -0.56
C ILE A 14 8.91 4.02 0.66
N LEU A 15 8.15 4.38 1.68
CA LEU A 15 7.65 3.48 2.71
C LEU A 15 6.28 2.94 2.27
N LEU A 16 6.21 1.66 1.94
CA LEU A 16 4.95 0.94 1.69
C LEU A 16 4.47 0.29 3.00
N CYS A 17 3.29 0.70 3.45
CA CYS A 17 2.59 0.10 4.58
C CYS A 17 1.46 -0.79 4.06
N ILE A 18 1.40 -2.03 4.52
CA ILE A 18 0.28 -2.93 4.24
C ILE A 18 -0.30 -3.53 5.51
N VAL A 19 -1.62 -3.73 5.51
CA VAL A 19 -2.36 -4.26 6.65
C VAL A 19 -3.31 -5.35 6.17
N ARG A 20 -3.22 -6.54 6.77
CA ARG A 20 -4.11 -7.65 6.42
C ARG A 20 -5.52 -7.35 6.91
N MET A 21 -6.50 -7.41 6.02
CA MET A 21 -7.89 -7.10 6.29
C MET A 21 -8.70 -8.36 6.59
N THR A 22 -9.15 -8.48 7.83
CA THR A 22 -10.15 -9.48 8.26
C THR A 22 -11.57 -8.95 8.07
N ASN A 23 -11.80 -7.65 8.32
CA ASN A 23 -13.03 -6.92 8.03
C ASN A 23 -12.66 -5.57 7.42
N SER A 24 -13.00 -5.34 6.15
CA SER A 24 -12.65 -4.10 5.44
C SER A 24 -13.59 -2.92 5.70
N LYS A 25 -14.76 -3.15 6.33
CA LYS A 25 -15.69 -2.07 6.70
C LYS A 25 -15.31 -1.43 8.03
N ILE A 26 -14.95 -2.26 9.01
CA ILE A 26 -14.55 -1.82 10.35
C ILE A 26 -13.36 -2.69 10.79
N PRO A 27 -12.15 -2.42 10.25
CA PRO A 27 -10.97 -3.16 10.67
C PRO A 27 -10.61 -2.86 12.12
N SER A 28 -9.98 -3.83 12.78
CA SER A 28 -9.44 -3.58 14.12
C SER A 28 -8.31 -2.56 14.05
N LYS A 29 -8.26 -1.64 15.02
CA LYS A 29 -7.13 -0.72 15.20
C LYS A 29 -5.89 -1.41 15.78
N LYS A 30 -6.06 -2.60 16.39
CA LYS A 30 -4.97 -3.40 16.98
C LYS A 30 -4.40 -4.42 15.97
N ILE A 31 -4.23 -4.04 14.71
CA ILE A 31 -3.65 -4.91 13.67
C ILE A 31 -2.20 -4.51 13.42
N LYS A 32 -1.32 -5.50 13.22
CA LYS A 32 0.08 -5.27 12.86
C LYS A 32 0.17 -4.71 11.44
N VAL A 33 0.74 -3.51 11.31
CA VAL A 33 1.12 -2.93 10.02
C VAL A 33 2.47 -3.48 9.59
N LYS A 34 2.55 -4.03 8.38
CA LYS A 34 3.82 -4.43 7.77
C LYS A 34 4.37 -3.26 6.97
N LYS A 35 5.61 -2.87 7.27
CA LYS A 35 6.35 -1.80 6.61
C LYS A 35 7.39 -2.39 5.66
N ILE A 36 7.48 -1.88 4.44
CA ILE A 36 8.43 -2.28 3.41
C ILE A 36 9.03 -1.02 2.80
N ILE A 37 10.35 -0.96 2.63
CA ILE A 37 11.00 0.11 1.88
C ILE A 37 11.24 -0.39 0.46
N LEU A 38 10.78 0.37 -0.52
CA LEU A 38 11.08 0.14 -1.93
C LEU A 38 11.81 1.37 -2.47
N ASN A 39 12.79 1.15 -3.34
CA ASN A 39 13.59 2.22 -3.91
C ASN A 39 14.08 1.86 -5.31
N SER A 40 14.48 2.87 -6.08
CA SER A 40 15.00 2.68 -7.44
C SER A 40 16.48 2.26 -7.49
N PHE A 41 17.23 2.35 -6.37
CA PHE A 41 18.64 1.94 -6.30
C PHE A 41 18.81 0.42 -6.28
N LEU A 42 17.90 -0.29 -5.61
CA LEU A 42 17.74 -1.75 -5.64
C LEU A 42 16.33 -2.07 -6.15
N PRO A 43 16.12 -2.07 -7.48
CA PRO A 43 14.79 -2.23 -8.07
C PRO A 43 14.13 -3.54 -7.65
N GLN A 44 12.95 -3.43 -7.06
CA GLN A 44 12.16 -4.57 -6.60
C GLN A 44 10.68 -4.31 -6.88
N ILE A 45 9.95 -5.39 -7.20
CA ILE A 45 8.49 -5.36 -7.30
C ILE A 45 7.94 -6.01 -6.04
N TYR A 46 7.06 -5.29 -5.33
CA TYR A 46 6.31 -5.86 -4.22
C TYR A 46 4.89 -6.17 -4.63
N LEU A 47 4.49 -7.44 -4.55
CA LEU A 47 3.11 -7.85 -4.75
C LEU A 47 2.34 -7.70 -3.43
N VAL A 48 1.40 -6.75 -3.40
CA VAL A 48 0.37 -6.66 -2.37
C VAL A 48 -0.71 -7.68 -2.73
N PRO A 49 -0.86 -8.76 -1.93
CA PRO A 49 -1.86 -9.78 -2.21
C PRO A 49 -3.26 -9.25 -1.89
N PRO A 50 -4.32 -9.92 -2.38
CA PRO A 50 -5.68 -9.55 -2.04
C PRO A 50 -5.91 -9.64 -0.53
N LYS A 51 -6.95 -8.94 -0.06
CA LYS A 51 -7.27 -8.78 1.38
C LYS A 51 -6.22 -8.00 2.18
N TYR A 52 -5.49 -7.09 1.53
CA TYR A 52 -4.63 -6.13 2.22
C TYR A 52 -5.02 -4.71 1.84
N ALA A 53 -5.13 -3.83 2.84
CA ALA A 53 -5.08 -2.40 2.60
C ALA A 53 -3.62 -1.99 2.40
N ASN A 54 -3.37 -0.99 1.56
CA ASN A 54 -2.04 -0.47 1.29
C ASN A 54 -2.03 1.06 1.35
N GLY A 55 -0.90 1.63 1.77
CA GLY A 55 -0.63 3.06 1.74
C GLY A 55 0.86 3.32 1.56
N ILE A 56 1.22 4.45 0.97
CA ILE A 56 2.62 4.81 0.71
C ILE A 56 2.95 6.20 1.23
N MET A 57 4.19 6.37 1.67
CA MET A 57 4.78 7.69 1.93
C MET A 57 6.08 7.81 1.15
N SER A 58 6.22 8.88 0.38
CA SER A 58 7.48 9.21 -0.31
C SER A 58 8.55 9.55 0.74
N LEU A 59 9.74 8.98 0.59
CA LEU A 59 10.90 9.27 1.45
C LEU A 59 11.87 10.26 0.81
N GLU A 60 11.74 10.48 -0.50
CA GLU A 60 12.59 11.37 -1.29
C GLU A 60 11.74 12.28 -2.18
N LYS A 61 12.27 13.46 -2.50
CA LYS A 61 11.67 14.36 -3.50
C LYS A 61 11.70 13.70 -4.88
N ASN A 62 10.74 14.05 -5.74
CA ASN A 62 10.63 13.52 -7.10
C ASN A 62 10.54 11.99 -7.18
N THR A 63 10.05 11.34 -6.10
CA THR A 63 9.74 9.91 -6.10
C THR A 63 8.64 9.62 -7.10
N LYS A 64 8.85 8.59 -7.94
CA LYS A 64 7.88 8.11 -8.93
C LYS A 64 7.64 6.62 -8.72
N VAL A 65 6.37 6.23 -8.67
CA VAL A 65 5.93 4.86 -8.38
C VAL A 65 4.89 4.42 -9.40
N PHE A 66 4.98 3.17 -9.83
CA PHE A 66 3.94 2.49 -10.60
C PHE A 66 3.17 1.53 -9.70
N PHE A 67 1.85 1.55 -9.86
CA PHE A 67 0.95 0.52 -9.37
C PHE A 67 0.37 -0.22 -10.57
N PHE A 68 0.61 -1.51 -10.63
CA PHE A 68 -0.07 -2.42 -11.56
C PHE A 68 -1.19 -3.13 -10.81
N SER A 69 -2.29 -3.42 -11.49
CA SER A 69 -3.47 -4.04 -10.91
C SER A 69 -3.92 -5.24 -11.74
N ASP A 70 -4.44 -6.26 -11.08
CA ASP A 70 -5.17 -7.39 -11.68
C ASP A 70 -6.68 -7.10 -11.90
N LYS A 71 -7.07 -5.82 -11.81
CA LYS A 71 -8.42 -5.30 -12.00
C LYS A 71 -8.41 -4.10 -12.95
N THR A 72 -9.52 -3.95 -13.67
CA THR A 72 -9.82 -2.71 -14.38
C THR A 72 -10.07 -1.58 -13.39
N LEU A 73 -9.99 -0.32 -13.86
CA LEU A 73 -10.33 0.85 -13.05
C LEU A 73 -11.75 0.78 -12.47
N GLN A 74 -12.71 0.23 -13.22
CA GLN A 74 -14.10 0.11 -12.77
C GLN A 74 -14.28 -0.94 -11.67
N GLU A 75 -13.55 -2.05 -11.75
CA GLU A 75 -13.54 -3.07 -10.72
C GLU A 75 -12.81 -2.59 -9.46
N SER A 76 -11.67 -1.90 -9.62
CA SER A 76 -10.91 -1.34 -8.50
C SER A 76 -11.73 -0.32 -7.70
N LYS A 77 -12.52 0.55 -8.38
CA LYS A 77 -13.45 1.46 -7.71
C LYS A 77 -14.48 0.76 -6.82
N LYS A 78 -14.92 -0.45 -7.19
CA LYS A 78 -15.87 -1.24 -6.39
C LYS A 78 -15.19 -1.94 -5.20
N ASP A 79 -13.87 -1.96 -5.15
CA ASP A 79 -13.03 -2.56 -4.11
C ASP A 79 -12.20 -1.50 -3.34
N ASP A 80 -12.59 -0.21 -3.44
CA ASP A 80 -11.91 0.92 -2.82
C ASP A 80 -12.41 1.12 -1.37
N PHE A 81 -11.62 0.63 -0.42
CA PHE A 81 -11.83 0.85 1.02
C PHE A 81 -10.78 1.83 1.54
N ARG A 82 -11.23 2.96 2.07
CA ARG A 82 -10.36 4.05 2.54
C ARG A 82 -10.40 4.18 4.05
N PHE A 83 -9.26 4.53 4.61
CA PHE A 83 -9.04 4.75 6.03
C PHE A 83 -8.22 6.02 6.18
N ASP A 84 -8.44 6.74 7.28
CA ASP A 84 -7.63 7.91 7.60
C ASP A 84 -6.16 7.51 7.76
N GLU A 85 -5.25 8.42 7.43
CA GLU A 85 -3.81 8.18 7.49
C GLU A 85 -3.32 7.78 8.89
N ASP A 86 -3.99 8.21 9.93
CA ASP A 86 -3.69 7.92 11.34
C ASP A 86 -4.57 6.80 11.93
N TYR A 87 -5.36 6.10 11.11
CA TYR A 87 -6.31 5.08 11.58
C TYR A 87 -5.65 3.98 12.45
N TRP A 88 -4.41 3.61 12.09
CA TRP A 88 -3.56 2.65 12.83
C TRP A 88 -2.47 3.35 13.66
N GLY A 89 -2.65 4.62 14.00
CA GLY A 89 -1.69 5.46 14.70
C GLY A 89 -0.56 5.97 13.81
N ASN A 90 0.55 6.38 14.42
CA ASN A 90 1.68 6.95 13.70
C ASN A 90 2.57 5.87 13.04
N ILE A 91 2.06 5.27 11.96
CA ILE A 91 2.74 4.20 11.22
C ILE A 91 3.74 4.72 10.18
N TRP A 92 3.83 6.04 10.01
CA TRP A 92 4.61 6.67 8.94
C TRP A 92 6.06 6.96 9.34
N GLN A 93 6.40 6.86 10.62
CA GLN A 93 7.79 6.96 11.06
C GLN A 93 8.59 5.72 10.63
N LYS A 94 9.82 5.97 10.15
CA LYS A 94 10.76 4.96 9.66
C LYS A 94 11.39 4.18 10.80
#